data_AF-A0A7V8WFX2-F1
#
_entry.id   AF-A0A7V8WFX2-F1
#
_cell.length_a   1.000
_cell.length_b   1.000
_cell.length_c   1.000
_cell.angle_alpha   90.00
_cell.angle_beta   90.00
_cell.angle_gamma   90.00
#
_symmetry.space_group_name_H-M   'P 1'
#
loop_
_entity.id
_entity.type
_entity.pdbx_description
1 polymer ?
#
loop_
_entity_poly.entity_id
_entity_poly.type
_entity_poly.pdbx_seq_one_letter_code
_entity_poly.pdbx_strand_id
1 'polypeptide(L)' 'PYTDETLLELARQQARVAVICPGFVADCLETLEEINITNRERFMEAGGRDFHYIPCLNDDPAWGNGLGAIVRRELSGWM' A
#
# COMPACT_ATOMS: atom_id res chain seq x y z
N PRO A 1 -1.45 12.11 10.44
CA PRO A 1 -1.44 13.02 9.27
C PRO A 1 -2.26 12.37 8.15
N TYR A 2 -2.88 13.16 7.27
CA TYR A 2 -3.54 12.61 6.09
C TYR A 2 -2.51 12.26 5.01
N THR A 3 -2.71 11.14 4.31
CA THR A 3 -1.76 10.61 3.34
C THR A 3 -1.52 11.59 2.19
N ASP A 4 -2.58 12.24 1.70
CA ASP A 4 -2.49 13.20 0.59
C ASP A 4 -1.74 14.49 0.98
N GLU A 5 -2.01 15.03 2.17
CA GLU A 5 -1.26 16.17 2.73
C GLU A 5 0.23 15.85 2.86
N THR A 6 0.55 14.67 3.39
CA THR A 6 1.93 14.21 3.55
C THR A 6 2.63 14.07 2.20
N LEU A 7 1.94 13.51 1.19
CA LEU A 7 2.49 13.38 -0.16
C LEU A 7 2.76 14.75 -0.79
N LEU A 8 1.87 15.73 -0.62
CA LEU A 8 2.09 17.09 -1.13
C LEU A 8 3.30 17.77 -0.47
N GLU A 9 3.50 17.58 0.83
CA GLU A 9 4.68 18.09 1.54
C GLU A 9 5.98 17.45 1.04
N LEU A 10 5.96 16.14 0.76
CA LEU A 10 7.10 15.41 0.20
C LEU A 10 7.38 15.81 -1.26
N ALA A 11 6.33 16.05 -2.04
CA ALA A 11 6.45 16.51 -3.42
C ALA A 11 7.17 17.86 -3.51
N ARG A 12 6.83 18.81 -2.63
CA ARG A 12 7.50 20.13 -2.55
C ARG A 12 8.99 20.03 -2.21
N GLN A 13 9.40 18.94 -1.54
CA GLN A 13 10.79 18.63 -1.26
C GLN A 13 11.47 17.86 -2.41
N GLN A 14 10.78 17.69 -3.55
CA GLN A 14 11.22 16.90 -4.70
C GLN A 14 11.58 15.46 -4.28
N ALA A 15 10.81 14.87 -3.37
CA ALA A 15 11.06 13.51 -2.90
C ALA A 15 10.82 12.46 -4.00
N ARG A 16 11.34 11.25 -3.76
CA ARG A 16 10.94 10.02 -4.45
C ARG A 16 10.25 9.14 -3.42
N VAL A 17 9.08 8.60 -3.73
CA VAL A 17 8.27 7.84 -2.77
C VAL A 17 7.95 6.45 -3.30
N ALA A 18 8.01 5.47 -2.40
CA ALA A 18 7.40 4.17 -2.59
C ALA A 18 6.23 4.07 -1.59
N VAL A 19 5.03 3.74 -2.07
CA VAL A 19 3.80 3.76 -1.29
C VAL A 19 3.23 2.36 -1.17
N ILE A 20 2.93 1.96 0.06
CA ILE A 20 2.25 0.71 0.41
C ILE A 20 0.93 1.03 1.12
N CYS A 21 -0.06 0.14 1.01
CA CYS A 21 -1.33 0.22 1.72
C CYS A 21 -1.46 -0.92 2.76
N PRO A 22 -0.72 -0.88 3.89
CA PRO A 22 -0.61 -2.02 4.81
C PRO A 22 -1.91 -2.35 5.56
N GLY A 23 -2.92 -1.49 5.50
CA GLY A 23 -4.27 -1.78 6.02
C GLY A 23 -5.08 -2.73 5.14
N PHE A 24 -4.59 -3.05 3.93
CA PHE A 24 -5.28 -3.88 2.95
C PHE A 24 -4.41 -5.08 2.55
N VAL A 25 -5.04 -6.25 2.47
CA VAL A 25 -4.40 -7.46 1.95
C VAL A 25 -4.60 -7.63 0.44
N ALA A 26 -5.61 -6.97 -0.12
CA ALA A 26 -5.94 -7.01 -1.53
C ALA A 26 -6.28 -5.60 -2.02
N ASP A 27 -5.97 -5.33 -3.29
CA ASP A 27 -6.26 -4.05 -3.92
C ASP A 27 -7.78 -3.85 -4.06
N CYS A 28 -8.21 -2.63 -3.75
CA CYS A 28 -9.58 -2.14 -3.84
C CYS A 28 -9.61 -0.71 -4.40
N LEU A 29 -10.80 -0.08 -4.37
CA LEU A 29 -10.99 1.28 -4.90
C LEU A 29 -10.06 2.29 -4.21
N GLU A 30 -9.98 2.24 -2.89
CA GLU A 30 -9.16 3.13 -2.08
C GLU A 30 -7.67 3.01 -2.45
N THR A 31 -7.18 1.79 -2.69
CA THR A 31 -5.77 1.56 -3.01
C THR A 31 -5.42 1.92 -4.46
N LEU A 32 -6.29 1.62 -5.42
CA LEU A 32 -6.00 1.83 -6.84
C LEU A 32 -6.35 3.25 -7.29
N GLU A 33 -7.57 3.69 -7.01
CA GLU A 33 -8.08 4.96 -7.50
C GLU A 33 -7.59 6.13 -6.65
N GLU A 34 -7.73 6.03 -5.32
CA GLU A 34 -7.37 7.16 -4.45
C GLU A 34 -5.86 7.26 -4.26
N ILE A 35 -5.18 6.16 -3.91
CA ILE A 35 -3.73 6.19 -3.66
C ILE A 35 -2.92 6.17 -4.96
N ASN A 36 -3.11 5.16 -5.81
CA ASN A 36 -2.20 4.96 -6.95
C ASN A 36 -2.49 5.88 -8.14
N ILE A 37 -3.71 6.36 -8.31
CA ILE A 37 -4.07 7.29 -9.40
C ILE A 37 -4.14 8.72 -8.86
N THR A 38 -5.15 9.05 -8.06
CA THR A 38 -5.45 10.43 -7.66
C THR A 38 -4.29 11.07 -6.88
N ASN A 39 -3.78 10.40 -5.84
CA ASN A 39 -2.70 10.95 -5.03
C ASN A 39 -1.35 10.94 -5.75
N ARG A 40 -1.11 9.96 -6.63
CA ARG A 40 0.06 9.96 -7.52
C ARG A 40 0.05 11.19 -8.42
N GLU A 41 -1.06 11.48 -9.09
CA GLU A 41 -1.20 12.65 -9.96
C GLU A 41 -0.92 13.93 -9.18
N ARG A 42 -1.59 14.12 -8.03
CA ARG A 42 -1.36 15.27 -7.14
C ARG A 42 0.10 15.41 -6.69
N PHE A 43 0.76 14.29 -6.38
CA PHE A 43 2.18 14.27 -5.98
C PHE A 43 3.10 14.72 -7.13
N MET A 44 2.87 14.21 -8.34
CA MET A 44 3.68 14.57 -9.51
C MET A 44 3.46 16.03 -9.93
N GLU A 45 2.21 16.50 -9.92
CA GLU A 45 1.87 17.90 -10.21
C GLU A 45 2.50 18.88 -9.21
N ALA A 46 2.63 18.47 -7.93
CA ALA A 46 3.25 19.27 -6.88
C ALA A 46 4.80 19.27 -6.90
N GLY A 47 5.42 18.65 -7.91
CA GLY A 47 6.88 18.68 -8.11
C GLY A 47 7.65 17.47 -7.56
N GLY A 48 6.94 16.38 -7.20
CA GLY A 48 7.55 15.12 -6.82
C GLY A 48 8.37 14.50 -7.97
N ARG A 49 9.48 13.81 -7.64
CA ARG A 49 10.38 13.25 -8.65
C ARG A 49 9.96 11.87 -9.16
N ASP A 50 9.46 11.03 -8.27
CA ASP A 50 9.11 9.65 -8.57
C ASP A 50 8.09 9.11 -7.57
N PHE A 51 7.11 8.36 -8.08
CA PHE A 51 6.07 7.74 -7.27
C PHE A 51 5.94 6.28 -7.69
N HIS A 52 6.23 5.37 -6.77
CA HIS A 52 6.12 3.94 -6.99
C HIS A 52 5.06 3.35 -6.06
N TYR A 53 3.94 2.91 -6.64
CA TYR A 53 2.95 2.14 -5.90
C TYR A 53 3.38 0.68 -5.82
N ILE A 54 3.37 0.13 -4.61
CA ILE A 54 3.61 -1.29 -4.35
C ILE A 54 2.24 -1.93 -4.15
N PRO A 55 1.82 -2.87 -5.02
CA PRO A 55 0.53 -3.55 -4.91
C PRO A 55 0.32 -4.22 -3.56
N CYS A 56 -0.94 -4.38 -3.17
CA CYS A 56 -1.29 -5.22 -2.03
C CYS A 56 -0.85 -6.68 -2.27
N LEU A 57 -0.89 -7.50 -1.22
CA LEU A 57 -0.47 -8.90 -1.28
C LEU A 57 -1.26 -9.71 -2.30
N ASN A 58 -2.54 -9.39 -2.50
CA ASN A 58 -3.42 -10.03 -3.49
C ASN A 58 -3.35 -11.56 -3.42
N ASP A 59 -2.96 -12.21 -4.53
CA ASP A 59 -2.83 -13.65 -4.70
C ASP A 59 -1.40 -14.16 -4.45
N ASP A 60 -0.53 -13.38 -3.80
CA ASP A 60 0.84 -13.78 -3.49
C ASP A 60 0.85 -15.12 -2.71
N PRO A 61 1.51 -16.17 -3.26
CA PRO A 61 1.52 -17.48 -2.61
C PRO A 61 2.19 -17.47 -1.24
N ALA A 62 3.18 -16.60 -1.00
CA ALA A 62 3.82 -16.49 0.31
C ALA A 62 2.85 -15.92 1.35
N TRP A 63 1.98 -14.98 0.97
CA TRP A 63 0.89 -14.51 1.83
C TRP A 63 -0.08 -15.64 2.18
N GLY A 64 -0.57 -16.37 1.17
CA GLY A 64 -1.48 -17.51 1.39
C GLY A 64 -0.87 -18.58 2.28
N ASN A 65 0.41 -18.93 2.06
CA ASN A 65 1.14 -19.87 2.90
C ASN A 65 1.33 -19.36 4.34
N GLY A 66 1.65 -18.08 4.50
CA GLY A 66 1.82 -17.42 5.79
C GLY A 66 0.53 -17.42 6.61
N LEU A 67 -0.60 -17.02 6.01
CA LEU A 67 -1.91 -17.07 6.64
C LEU A 67 -2.28 -18.50 7.03
N GLY A 68 -2.06 -19.47 6.14
CA GLY A 68 -2.27 -20.89 6.44
C GLY A 68 -1.43 -21.39 7.62
N ALA A 69 -0.20 -20.92 7.77
CA ALA A 69 0.65 -21.24 8.92
C ALA A 69 0.11 -20.64 10.23
N ILE A 70 -0.37 -19.39 10.20
CA ILE A 70 -1.01 -18.74 11.36
C ILE A 70 -2.26 -19.53 11.77
N VAL A 71 -3.17 -19.82 10.83
CA VAL A 71 -4.40 -20.57 11.11
C VAL A 71 -4.09 -21.95 11.72
N ARG A 72 -3.15 -22.70 11.15
CA ARG A 72 -2.74 -24.01 11.71
C ARG A 72 -2.17 -23.90 13.12
N ARG A 73 -1.39 -22.86 13.41
CA ARG A 73 -0.86 -22.61 14.76
C ARG A 73 -1.98 -22.37 15.75
N GLU A 74 -2.93 -21.49 15.43
CA GLU A 74 -4.02 -21.13 16.36
C GLU A 74 -5.01 -22.28 16.57
N LEU A 75 -5.20 -23.15 15.57
CA LEU A 75 -6.05 -24.33 15.66
C LEU A 75 -5.37 -25.53 16.35
N SER A 76 -4.06 -25.48 16.62
CA SER A 76 -3.30 -26.63 17.15
C SER A 76 -3.75 -27.11 18.54
N GLY A 77 -4.41 -26.26 19.33
CA GLY A 77 -5.01 -26.64 20.62
C GLY A 77 -6.42 -27.21 20.53
N TRP A 78 -7.01 -27.25 19.33
CA TRP A 78 -8.39 -27.66 19.05
C TRP A 78 -8.48 -28.97 18.24
N MET A 79 -7.34 -29.50 17.80
CA MET A 79 -7.18 -30.80 17.14
C MET A 79 -6.46 -31.77 18.09
#